data_AF-A0AAV0CWT9-F1
#
_entry.id   AF-A0AAV0CWT9-F1
#
_cell.length_a   1.000
_cell.length_b   1.000
_cell.length_c   1.000
_cell.angle_alpha   90.00
_cell.angle_beta   90.00
_cell.angle_gamma   90.00
#
_symmetry.space_group_name_H-M   'P 1'
#
loop_
_entity.id
_entity.type
_entity.pdbx_description
1 polymer ?
#
loop_
_entity_poly.entity_id
_entity_poly.type
_entity_poly.pdbx_seq_one_letter_code
_entity_poly.pdbx_strand_id
1 'polypeptide(L)'
;MPPTRMLALRLPTMAAAGLAAQSFLRRGMTSLILPHSIDPMTGLYTTGPFLSRTPLRSPAFGICSATHAIKGDVEGLTKGGDKDTIENVKHIIEMAERASLRREVLHTDFLTPLVLKESMLVVGKLINVKAIAQGGYPEAERCRLSVGHPEVLATDPDIVSAISISGNFSFEPCSHGDFLGAILGTGISRNKLGDIVLQGEKGGQVLIVPELADFLISTLNKVVLLGQSSAPS
;
A
#
# COMPACT_ATOMS: atom_id res chain seq x y z
N MET A 1 4.23 -10.48 -12.53
CA MET A 1 3.23 -9.54 -13.11
C MET A 1 3.81 -8.14 -13.05
N PRO A 2 3.38 -7.19 -13.92
CA PRO A 2 3.62 -5.77 -13.69
C PRO A 2 2.85 -5.29 -12.45
N PRO A 3 3.23 -4.14 -11.84
CA PRO A 3 2.45 -3.54 -10.76
C PRO A 3 1.05 -3.14 -11.25
N THR A 4 0.02 -3.37 -10.43
CA THR A 4 -1.41 -3.21 -10.78
C THR A 4 -1.75 -1.82 -11.31
N ARG A 5 -1.06 -0.79 -10.80
CA ARG A 5 -1.25 0.62 -11.15
C ARG A 5 0.09 1.24 -11.53
N MET A 6 0.32 1.36 -12.83
CA MET A 6 1.44 2.12 -13.39
C MET A 6 0.96 3.50 -13.83
N LEU A 7 1.52 4.55 -13.22
CA LEU A 7 1.24 5.95 -13.54
C LEU A 7 2.46 6.56 -14.26
N ALA A 8 2.23 7.49 -15.18
CA ALA A 8 3.28 8.07 -16.01
C ALA A 8 3.42 9.57 -15.75
N LEU A 9 4.58 9.97 -15.23
CA LEU A 9 4.99 11.36 -15.07
C LEU A 9 6.02 11.72 -16.16
N ARG A 10 5.70 12.76 -16.93
CA ARG A 10 6.62 13.41 -17.86
C ARG A 10 7.08 14.71 -17.25
N LEU A 11 8.37 14.81 -16.95
CA LEU A 11 8.99 16.06 -16.52
C LEU A 11 9.05 17.02 -17.72
N PRO A 12 8.56 18.27 -17.58
CA PRO A 12 8.75 19.27 -18.63
C PRO A 12 10.25 19.60 -18.73
N THR A 13 10.78 19.60 -19.95
CA THR A 13 12.10 20.17 -20.21
C THR A 13 12.05 21.67 -19.90
N MET A 14 12.88 22.13 -18.96
CA MET A 14 13.00 23.54 -18.57
C MET A 14 13.69 24.35 -19.68
N ALA A 15 12.96 24.62 -20.76
CA ALA A 15 13.33 25.67 -21.71
C ALA A 15 13.21 27.03 -21.00
N ALA A 16 14.34 27.75 -20.88
CA ALA A 16 14.37 29.04 -20.21
C ALA A 16 13.76 30.14 -21.11
N ALA A 17 12.45 30.35 -21.02
CA ALA A 17 11.74 31.32 -21.86
C ALA A 17 10.57 32.03 -21.15
N GLY A 18 10.69 33.36 -21.05
CA GLY A 18 9.59 34.31 -21.27
C GLY A 18 8.46 34.43 -20.26
N LEU A 19 8.25 35.65 -19.74
CA LEU A 19 6.97 36.06 -19.16
C LEU A 19 5.86 36.05 -20.23
N ALA A 20 4.75 35.38 -19.95
CA ALA A 20 3.45 35.73 -20.51
C ALA A 20 2.33 35.30 -19.54
N ALA A 21 1.58 36.27 -19.02
CA ALA A 21 0.40 36.01 -18.20
C ALA A 21 -0.87 36.24 -19.02
N GLN A 22 -1.87 35.36 -18.87
CA GLN A 22 -3.27 35.76 -19.01
C GLN A 22 -4.23 34.76 -18.36
N SER A 23 -5.38 35.27 -17.94
CA SER A 23 -6.45 34.52 -17.26
C SER A 23 -7.73 34.59 -18.09
N PHE A 24 -8.51 33.50 -18.14
CA PHE A 24 -9.89 33.51 -18.62
C PHE A 24 -10.77 32.51 -17.85
N LEU A 25 -12.10 32.63 -17.98
CA LEU A 25 -13.06 32.38 -16.89
C LEU A 25 -14.41 31.89 -17.44
N ARG A 26 -15.17 31.09 -16.65
CA ARG A 26 -16.50 30.47 -16.96
C ARG A 26 -16.44 29.39 -18.06
N ARG A 27 -17.44 28.51 -18.27
CA ARG A 27 -18.82 28.26 -17.72
C ARG A 27 -19.02 26.71 -17.82
N GLY A 28 -19.85 25.98 -17.07
CA GLY A 28 -20.95 26.36 -16.18
C GLY A 28 -22.32 26.02 -16.80
N MET A 29 -22.83 24.78 -16.63
CA MET A 29 -24.19 24.39 -17.05
C MET A 29 -24.70 23.13 -16.30
N THR A 30 -26.02 23.01 -16.12
CA THR A 30 -26.72 21.96 -15.35
C THR A 30 -27.94 21.44 -16.11
N SER A 31 -28.33 20.17 -15.86
CA SER A 31 -29.66 19.66 -16.22
C SER A 31 -30.05 18.46 -15.35
N LEU A 32 -31.32 18.42 -14.94
CA LEU A 32 -31.98 17.33 -14.21
C LEU A 32 -32.63 16.34 -15.19
N ILE A 33 -33.12 15.18 -14.69
CA ILE A 33 -34.53 14.73 -14.80
C ILE A 33 -34.72 13.30 -14.23
N LEU A 34 -35.82 13.10 -13.50
CA LEU A 34 -36.44 11.83 -13.08
C LEU A 34 -37.86 11.81 -13.72
N PRO A 35 -38.56 10.68 -13.97
CA PRO A 35 -39.26 9.99 -12.86
C PRO A 35 -39.61 8.47 -13.05
N HIS A 36 -40.20 7.88 -11.99
CA HIS A 36 -41.33 6.92 -11.90
C HIS A 36 -41.90 6.18 -13.15
N SER A 37 -42.52 4.98 -13.08
CA SER A 37 -42.79 3.95 -12.02
C SER A 37 -43.49 2.71 -12.66
N ILE A 38 -44.08 1.81 -11.84
CA ILE A 38 -45.20 0.85 -12.09
C ILE A 38 -44.87 -0.66 -12.21
N ASP A 39 -45.27 -1.40 -11.17
CA ASP A 39 -45.57 -2.86 -11.05
C ASP A 39 -47.00 -3.18 -11.61
N PRO A 40 -47.44 -4.44 -11.97
CA PRO A 40 -47.61 -5.53 -10.97
C PRO A 40 -47.79 -7.04 -11.39
N MET A 41 -47.69 -7.92 -10.37
CA MET A 41 -48.49 -9.14 -10.04
C MET A 41 -48.82 -10.27 -11.07
N THR A 42 -48.35 -11.49 -10.73
CA THR A 42 -49.14 -12.73 -10.41
C THR A 42 -48.16 -13.75 -9.78
N GLY A 43 -48.48 -14.72 -8.91
CA GLY A 43 -49.62 -15.66 -8.79
C GLY A 43 -49.16 -17.05 -9.29
N LEU A 44 -49.24 -18.20 -8.60
CA LEU A 44 -50.09 -18.66 -7.48
C LEU A 44 -49.56 -20.01 -6.90
N TYR A 45 -50.12 -20.48 -5.75
CA TYR A 45 -50.18 -21.86 -5.16
C TYR A 45 -48.88 -22.72 -4.94
N THR A 46 -48.75 -23.72 -4.04
CA THR A 46 -49.37 -24.19 -2.75
C THR A 46 -48.49 -25.42 -2.30
N THR A 47 -48.03 -25.67 -1.05
CA THR A 47 -48.75 -26.08 0.18
C THR A 47 -47.81 -26.08 1.43
N GLY A 48 -48.33 -26.44 2.63
CA GLY A 48 -47.56 -26.87 3.83
C GLY A 48 -47.80 -28.37 4.17
N PRO A 49 -47.78 -28.84 5.45
CA PRO A 49 -47.67 -28.09 6.73
C PRO A 49 -46.86 -28.80 7.88
N PHE A 50 -47.10 -28.40 9.14
CA PHE A 50 -46.66 -28.95 10.47
C PHE A 50 -45.18 -28.69 10.87
N LEU A 51 -44.88 -27.96 11.97
CA LEU A 51 -45.07 -28.20 13.43
C LEU A 51 -44.05 -29.23 14.00
N SER A 52 -43.38 -28.99 15.14
CA SER A 52 -43.85 -28.32 16.37
C SER A 52 -42.77 -27.51 17.15
N ARG A 53 -43.19 -26.81 18.22
CA ARG A 53 -42.34 -26.09 19.20
C ARG A 53 -42.16 -26.89 20.50
N THR A 54 -41.01 -26.76 21.16
CA THR A 54 -40.92 -26.58 22.64
C THR A 54 -39.68 -25.78 23.04
N PRO A 55 -39.76 -24.78 23.94
CA PRO A 55 -38.60 -24.13 24.57
C PRO A 55 -38.31 -24.71 25.97
N LEU A 56 -37.08 -24.54 26.49
CA LEU A 56 -36.83 -23.90 27.81
C LEU A 56 -35.32 -23.68 28.12
N ARG A 57 -35.07 -22.72 29.02
CA ARG A 57 -34.03 -22.74 30.08
C ARG A 57 -32.57 -22.44 29.70
N SER A 58 -32.22 -21.15 29.77
CA SER A 58 -30.91 -20.72 30.32
C SER A 58 -30.80 -21.11 31.80
N PRO A 59 -29.59 -21.17 32.36
CA PRO A 59 -29.07 -19.98 33.02
C PRO A 59 -27.65 -19.60 32.58
N ALA A 60 -27.23 -18.38 32.91
CA ALA A 60 -25.88 -17.90 32.62
C ALA A 60 -24.84 -18.47 33.60
N PHE A 61 -23.62 -18.74 33.10
CA PHE A 61 -22.39 -18.72 33.91
C PHE A 61 -21.17 -18.52 33.01
N GLY A 62 -20.20 -17.74 33.49
CA GLY A 62 -18.85 -17.64 32.91
C GLY A 62 -18.73 -16.90 31.57
N ILE A 63 -18.39 -15.60 31.62
CA ILE A 63 -17.69 -14.96 30.50
C ILE A 63 -16.27 -15.56 30.49
N CYS A 64 -16.08 -16.69 29.81
CA CYS A 64 -14.78 -17.34 29.73
C CYS A 64 -13.88 -16.53 28.77
N SER A 65 -13.21 -15.53 29.33
CA SER A 65 -12.20 -14.73 28.66
C SER A 65 -10.99 -15.60 28.32
N ALA A 66 -11.08 -16.32 27.19
CA ALA A 66 -9.98 -17.09 26.62
C ALA A 66 -8.90 -16.14 26.07
N THR A 67 -8.12 -15.53 26.97
CA THR A 67 -6.91 -14.78 26.64
C THR A 67 -5.96 -15.72 25.91
N HIS A 68 -5.73 -15.48 24.62
CA HIS A 68 -4.87 -16.32 23.79
C HIS A 68 -3.45 -16.35 24.35
N ALA A 69 -3.05 -17.49 24.90
CA ALA A 69 -1.75 -17.68 25.55
C ALA A 69 -0.64 -17.94 24.53
N ILE A 70 -0.31 -16.93 23.71
CA ILE A 70 0.80 -16.99 22.73
C ILE A 70 1.99 -16.08 23.14
N LYS A 71 1.93 -15.47 24.34
CA LYS A 71 2.96 -14.57 24.89
C LYS A 71 4.32 -15.26 25.20
N GLY A 72 4.49 -16.56 24.90
CA GLY A 72 5.64 -17.36 25.33
C GLY A 72 6.70 -17.71 24.27
N ASP A 73 6.41 -17.59 22.97
CA ASP A 73 7.28 -18.19 21.90
C ASP A 73 7.98 -17.16 20.97
N VAL A 74 7.90 -15.87 21.30
CA VAL A 74 8.52 -14.80 20.48
C VAL A 74 9.96 -14.48 20.93
N GLU A 75 10.32 -14.75 22.18
CA GLU A 75 11.65 -14.42 22.75
C GLU A 75 12.81 -15.26 22.17
N GLY A 76 12.52 -16.33 21.42
CA GLY A 76 13.53 -17.27 20.93
C GLY A 76 14.31 -16.84 19.68
N LEU A 77 13.84 -15.84 18.92
CA LEU A 77 14.29 -15.63 17.52
C LEU A 77 15.24 -14.43 17.29
N THR A 78 15.42 -13.53 18.26
CA THR A 78 16.16 -12.26 18.07
C THR A 78 17.62 -12.31 18.52
N LYS A 79 18.35 -13.39 18.19
CA LYS A 79 19.79 -13.51 18.51
C LYS A 79 20.67 -12.79 17.48
N GLY A 80 20.87 -11.50 17.68
CA GLY A 80 21.83 -10.67 16.92
C GLY A 80 21.21 -9.73 15.88
N GLY A 81 19.87 -9.60 15.85
CA GLY A 81 19.20 -8.56 15.06
C GLY A 81 19.45 -7.16 15.65
N ASP A 82 19.43 -6.15 14.79
CA ASP A 82 19.51 -4.75 15.19
C ASP A 82 18.26 -4.32 15.99
N LYS A 83 18.42 -3.36 16.91
CA LYS A 83 17.35 -2.91 17.81
C LYS A 83 16.13 -2.41 17.02
N ASP A 84 16.36 -1.61 15.99
CA ASP A 84 15.27 -1.05 15.19
C ASP A 84 14.55 -2.14 14.40
N THR A 85 15.26 -3.20 14.00
CA THR A 85 14.65 -4.39 13.37
C THR A 85 13.70 -5.09 14.34
N ILE A 86 14.14 -5.33 15.58
CA ILE A 86 13.33 -5.98 16.62
C ILE A 86 12.07 -5.16 16.95
N GLU A 87 12.20 -3.83 17.09
CA GLU A 87 11.05 -2.95 17.36
C GLU A 87 10.03 -2.92 16.20
N ASN A 88 10.50 -2.93 14.94
CA ASN A 88 9.62 -3.04 13.77
C ASN A 88 8.90 -4.40 13.71
N VAL A 89 9.61 -5.51 13.89
CA VAL A 89 9.02 -6.87 13.89
C VAL A 89 7.97 -6.99 14.98
N LYS A 90 8.25 -6.49 16.19
CA LYS A 90 7.27 -6.44 17.29
C LYS A 90 6.01 -5.66 16.91
N HIS A 91 6.15 -4.47 16.35
CA HIS A 91 5.00 -3.66 15.93
C HIS A 91 4.14 -4.35 14.86
N ILE A 92 4.77 -5.10 13.95
CA ILE A 92 4.08 -5.86 12.91
C ILE A 92 3.30 -7.05 13.50
N ILE A 93 3.80 -7.69 14.56
CA ILE A 93 3.06 -8.73 15.31
C ILE A 93 1.81 -8.14 15.97
N GLU A 94 1.96 -7.04 16.72
CA GLU A 94 0.85 -6.32 17.36
C GLU A 94 -0.21 -5.85 16.33
N MET A 95 0.25 -5.43 15.15
CA MET A 95 -0.63 -5.10 14.02
C MET A 95 -1.36 -6.34 13.46
N ALA A 96 -0.68 -7.47 13.31
CA ALA A 96 -1.24 -8.70 12.76
C ALA A 96 -2.30 -9.35 13.67
N GLU A 97 -2.04 -9.39 14.98
CA GLU A 97 -3.03 -9.83 15.97
C GLU A 97 -4.28 -8.96 15.95
N ARG A 98 -4.10 -7.62 15.91
CA ARG A 98 -5.20 -6.66 15.79
C ARG A 98 -6.01 -6.84 14.51
N ALA A 99 -5.33 -7.05 13.37
CA ALA A 99 -5.97 -7.24 12.07
C ALA A 99 -6.90 -8.48 12.09
N SER A 100 -6.39 -9.60 12.60
CA SER A 100 -7.16 -10.83 12.76
C SER A 100 -8.34 -10.66 13.71
N LEU A 101 -8.10 -10.12 14.92
CA LEU A 101 -9.12 -9.93 15.95
C LEU A 101 -10.31 -9.08 15.47
N ARG A 102 -10.03 -8.01 14.73
CA ARG A 102 -11.04 -7.08 14.20
C ARG A 102 -11.62 -7.50 12.85
N ARG A 103 -11.08 -8.56 12.22
CA ARG A 103 -11.36 -8.95 10.83
C ARG A 103 -11.16 -7.78 9.84
N GLU A 104 -10.13 -6.98 10.09
CA GLU A 104 -9.63 -5.94 9.18
C GLU A 104 -8.38 -6.43 8.42
N VAL A 105 -8.02 -5.75 7.32
CA VAL A 105 -6.71 -5.93 6.67
C VAL A 105 -5.90 -4.67 6.93
N LEU A 106 -4.64 -4.84 7.31
CA LEU A 106 -3.71 -3.75 7.60
C LEU A 106 -2.46 -3.90 6.76
N HIS A 107 -1.84 -2.78 6.41
CA HIS A 107 -0.69 -2.72 5.51
C HIS A 107 0.44 -1.91 6.16
N THR A 108 1.67 -2.45 6.17
CA THR A 108 2.85 -1.68 6.56
C THR A 108 3.20 -0.62 5.52
N ASP A 109 4.15 0.25 5.85
CA ASP A 109 4.98 0.94 4.87
C ASP A 109 6.04 -0.01 4.27
N PHE A 110 6.93 0.48 3.39
CA PHE A 110 7.95 -0.37 2.76
C PHE A 110 9.07 -0.74 3.73
N LEU A 111 9.08 -2.01 4.11
CA LEU A 111 10.05 -2.63 5.00
C LEU A 111 11.41 -2.81 4.30
N THR A 112 12.45 -3.08 5.07
CA THR A 112 13.72 -3.60 4.54
C THR A 112 13.62 -5.12 4.34
N PRO A 113 14.48 -5.74 3.50
CA PRO A 113 14.50 -7.19 3.31
C PRO A 113 14.61 -7.99 4.62
N LEU A 114 15.38 -7.48 5.59
CA LEU A 114 15.58 -8.12 6.90
C LEU A 114 14.31 -8.08 7.75
N VAL A 115 13.73 -6.89 7.96
CA VAL A 115 12.50 -6.70 8.75
C VAL A 115 11.35 -7.50 8.13
N LEU A 116 11.23 -7.52 6.80
CA LEU A 116 10.23 -8.31 6.09
C LEU A 116 10.40 -9.80 6.35
N LYS A 117 11.63 -10.33 6.22
CA LYS A 117 11.94 -11.74 6.41
C LYS A 117 11.65 -12.21 7.84
N GLU A 118 12.09 -11.46 8.85
CA GLU A 118 11.82 -11.79 10.25
C GLU A 118 10.34 -11.68 10.59
N SER A 119 9.66 -10.65 10.09
CA SER A 119 8.20 -10.50 10.26
C SER A 119 7.42 -11.66 9.66
N MET A 120 7.75 -12.09 8.45
CA MET A 120 7.10 -13.25 7.80
C MET A 120 7.33 -14.55 8.59
N LEU A 121 8.52 -14.74 9.18
CA LEU A 121 8.84 -15.92 10.00
C LEU A 121 8.08 -15.97 11.33
N VAL A 122 7.78 -14.84 11.95
CA VAL A 122 7.01 -14.80 13.21
C VAL A 122 5.50 -14.75 12.94
N VAL A 123 5.03 -13.90 12.03
CA VAL A 123 3.61 -13.78 11.69
C VAL A 123 3.08 -15.08 11.06
N GLY A 124 3.92 -15.83 10.32
CA GLY A 124 3.58 -17.16 9.81
C GLY A 124 3.34 -18.24 10.86
N LYS A 125 3.65 -17.99 12.14
CA LYS A 125 3.27 -18.85 13.27
C LYS A 125 1.90 -18.51 13.89
N LEU A 126 1.33 -17.35 13.58
CA LEU A 126 0.12 -16.86 14.24
C LEU A 126 -1.14 -17.54 13.69
N ILE A 127 -1.95 -18.08 14.58
CA ILE A 127 -3.22 -18.74 14.24
C ILE A 127 -4.21 -17.69 13.73
N ASN A 128 -4.98 -18.01 12.68
CA ASN A 128 -5.97 -17.13 12.06
C ASN A 128 -5.40 -15.80 11.51
N VAL A 129 -4.10 -15.78 11.15
CA VAL A 129 -3.48 -14.68 10.41
C VAL A 129 -3.02 -15.16 9.05
N LYS A 130 -3.26 -14.36 8.01
CA LYS A 130 -2.60 -14.47 6.70
C LYS A 130 -1.70 -13.25 6.51
N ALA A 131 -0.56 -13.45 5.87
CA ALA A 131 0.40 -12.41 5.53
C ALA A 131 0.74 -12.47 4.03
N ILE A 132 0.80 -11.32 3.35
CA ILE A 132 1.14 -11.20 1.92
C ILE A 132 2.14 -10.05 1.75
N ALA A 133 3.31 -10.33 1.19
CA ALA A 133 4.37 -9.36 0.93
C ALA A 133 4.38 -8.93 -0.55
N GLN A 134 4.42 -7.61 -0.83
CA GLN A 134 4.41 -7.07 -2.19
C GLN A 134 5.30 -5.83 -2.31
N GLY A 135 6.23 -5.83 -3.27
CA GLY A 135 7.04 -4.68 -3.66
C GLY A 135 6.73 -4.13 -5.07
N GLY A 136 5.70 -4.64 -5.74
CA GLY A 136 5.27 -4.19 -7.08
C GLY A 136 5.89 -4.95 -8.26
N TYR A 137 7.00 -5.67 -8.06
CA TYR A 137 7.60 -6.59 -9.03
C TYR A 137 8.25 -7.80 -8.31
N PRO A 138 8.60 -8.91 -9.01
CA PRO A 138 9.01 -10.16 -8.37
C PRO A 138 10.35 -10.11 -7.61
N GLU A 139 11.24 -9.21 -8.00
CA GLU A 139 12.61 -9.08 -7.46
C GLU A 139 12.77 -7.78 -6.64
N ALA A 140 11.67 -7.30 -6.04
CA ALA A 140 11.67 -6.11 -5.20
C ALA A 140 12.37 -6.39 -3.86
N GLU A 141 13.37 -5.58 -3.52
CA GLU A 141 14.05 -5.66 -2.22
C GLU A 141 13.13 -5.15 -1.11
N ARG A 142 12.45 -4.02 -1.36
CA ARG A 142 11.57 -3.38 -0.39
C ARG A 142 10.12 -3.69 -0.71
N CYS A 143 9.50 -4.47 0.16
CA CYS A 143 8.08 -4.79 0.09
C CYS A 143 7.29 -4.12 1.21
N ARG A 144 6.01 -3.85 0.94
CA ARG A 144 4.99 -3.67 1.96
C ARG A 144 4.45 -5.04 2.38
N LEU A 145 4.00 -5.16 3.61
CA LEU A 145 3.39 -6.37 4.17
C LEU A 145 1.92 -6.11 4.51
N SER A 146 1.03 -6.93 3.96
CA SER A 146 -0.38 -6.98 4.33
C SER A 146 -0.61 -8.09 5.35
N VAL A 147 -1.37 -7.80 6.41
CA VAL A 147 -1.78 -8.78 7.43
C VAL A 147 -3.27 -8.68 7.70
N GLY A 148 -3.92 -9.81 7.99
CA GLY A 148 -5.35 -9.87 8.28
C GLY A 148 -5.86 -11.28 8.51
N HIS A 149 -7.16 -11.42 8.80
CA HIS A 149 -7.79 -12.73 8.89
C HIS A 149 -7.81 -13.41 7.50
N PRO A 150 -7.48 -14.71 7.35
CA PRO A 150 -7.40 -15.38 6.04
C PRO A 150 -8.64 -15.26 5.15
N GLU A 151 -9.84 -15.27 5.75
CA GLU A 151 -11.12 -15.06 5.06
C GLU A 151 -11.26 -13.66 4.44
N VAL A 152 -10.62 -12.64 5.02
CA VAL A 152 -10.74 -11.24 4.59
C VAL A 152 -9.61 -10.86 3.64
N LEU A 153 -8.38 -11.31 3.92
CA LEU A 153 -7.23 -11.19 3.04
C LEU A 153 -7.23 -12.29 1.96
N ALA A 154 -8.38 -12.55 1.34
CA ALA A 154 -8.56 -13.69 0.42
C ALA A 154 -7.65 -13.60 -0.81
N THR A 155 -7.63 -12.44 -1.49
CA THR A 155 -6.83 -12.14 -2.68
C THR A 155 -5.59 -11.29 -2.36
N ASP A 156 -4.68 -11.17 -3.33
CA ASP A 156 -3.57 -10.22 -3.26
C ASP A 156 -4.11 -8.77 -3.30
N PRO A 157 -3.77 -7.89 -2.34
CA PRO A 157 -4.30 -6.53 -2.26
C PRO A 157 -3.47 -5.54 -3.12
N ASP A 158 -4.10 -4.47 -3.62
CA ASP A 158 -3.40 -3.47 -4.45
C ASP A 158 -2.70 -2.39 -3.60
N ILE A 159 -1.53 -2.73 -3.04
CA ILE A 159 -0.83 -1.91 -2.04
C ILE A 159 0.40 -1.15 -2.57
N VAL A 160 0.77 -1.32 -3.85
CA VAL A 160 1.94 -0.66 -4.46
C VAL A 160 1.55 -0.01 -5.78
N SER A 161 1.77 1.30 -5.88
CA SER A 161 1.71 2.04 -7.15
C SER A 161 3.11 2.27 -7.68
N ALA A 162 3.25 2.28 -9.01
CA ALA A 162 4.53 2.48 -9.68
C ALA A 162 4.48 3.73 -10.58
N ILE A 163 5.28 4.74 -10.28
CA ILE A 163 5.37 5.97 -11.07
C ILE A 163 6.59 5.87 -11.99
N SER A 164 6.36 5.88 -13.30
CA SER A 164 7.43 6.11 -14.28
C SER A 164 7.73 7.60 -14.34
N ILE A 165 8.98 7.97 -14.07
CA ILE A 165 9.50 9.34 -14.16
C ILE A 165 10.34 9.42 -15.44
N SER A 166 9.85 10.16 -16.42
CA SER A 166 10.46 10.30 -17.75
C SER A 166 10.85 11.75 -18.05
N GLY A 167 11.94 11.93 -18.79
CA GLY A 167 12.57 13.23 -19.07
C GLY A 167 13.73 13.06 -20.05
N ASN A 168 14.42 14.16 -20.40
CA ASN A 168 15.53 14.13 -21.35
C ASN A 168 16.86 13.82 -20.63
N PHE A 169 17.12 12.54 -20.34
CA PHE A 169 18.32 12.08 -19.63
C PHE A 169 19.44 11.59 -20.56
N SER A 170 19.33 11.83 -21.89
CA SER A 170 20.34 11.43 -22.89
C SER A 170 21.65 12.23 -22.84
N PHE A 171 21.71 13.32 -22.07
CA PHE A 171 22.94 14.12 -21.89
C PHE A 171 23.68 13.78 -20.58
N GLU A 172 22.94 13.48 -19.51
CA GLU A 172 23.49 13.02 -18.23
C GLU A 172 22.46 12.10 -17.56
N PRO A 173 22.77 10.80 -17.37
CA PRO A 173 21.82 9.84 -16.81
C PRO A 173 21.69 10.03 -15.29
N CYS A 174 20.46 10.28 -14.81
CA CYS A 174 20.19 10.38 -13.38
C CYS A 174 20.52 9.08 -12.64
N SER A 175 21.27 9.20 -11.55
CA SER A 175 21.54 8.13 -10.60
C SER A 175 20.32 7.84 -9.70
N HIS A 176 20.35 6.71 -8.99
CA HIS A 176 19.39 6.43 -7.92
C HIS A 176 19.39 7.52 -6.84
N GLY A 177 20.54 8.19 -6.61
CA GLY A 177 20.66 9.28 -5.64
C GLY A 177 19.82 10.50 -6.02
N ASP A 178 19.75 10.82 -7.32
CA ASP A 178 19.08 12.02 -7.84
C ASP A 178 17.56 11.88 -7.75
N PHE A 179 17.02 10.73 -8.18
CA PHE A 179 15.61 10.41 -8.02
C PHE A 179 15.22 10.41 -6.54
N LEU A 180 16.00 9.72 -5.68
CA LEU A 180 15.72 9.68 -4.24
C LEU A 180 15.76 11.08 -3.61
N GLY A 181 16.77 11.89 -3.93
CA GLY A 181 16.92 13.27 -3.41
C GLY A 181 15.76 14.16 -3.83
N ALA A 182 15.36 14.10 -5.11
CA ALA A 182 14.21 14.85 -5.62
C ALA A 182 12.89 14.46 -4.94
N ILE A 183 12.67 13.16 -4.70
CA ILE A 183 11.45 12.67 -4.02
C ILE A 183 11.44 13.05 -2.55
N LEU A 184 12.53 12.83 -1.81
CA LEU A 184 12.63 13.22 -0.39
C LEU A 184 12.50 14.74 -0.21
N GLY A 185 12.96 15.53 -1.19
CA GLY A 185 12.76 16.97 -1.26
C GLY A 185 11.29 17.43 -1.36
N THR A 186 10.35 16.53 -1.70
CA THR A 186 8.89 16.81 -1.62
C THR A 186 8.31 16.64 -0.21
N GLY A 187 9.10 16.19 0.76
CA GLY A 187 8.67 15.89 2.13
C GLY A 187 8.20 14.45 2.35
N ILE A 188 8.15 13.60 1.31
CA ILE A 188 7.77 12.19 1.45
C ILE A 188 8.85 11.43 2.24
N SER A 189 8.43 10.72 3.28
CA SER A 189 9.32 9.90 4.12
C SER A 189 9.80 8.62 3.41
N ARG A 190 11.06 8.22 3.61
CA ARG A 190 11.69 7.09 2.89
C ARG A 190 10.99 5.73 3.09
N ASN A 191 10.28 5.53 4.19
CA ASN A 191 9.44 4.35 4.42
C ASN A 191 8.24 4.28 3.46
N LYS A 192 7.72 5.40 2.94
CA LYS A 192 6.63 5.44 1.96
C LYS A 192 7.05 5.07 0.54
N LEU A 193 8.36 5.03 0.27
CA LEU A 193 8.96 4.65 -1.01
C LEU A 193 9.44 3.20 -0.92
N GLY A 194 9.30 2.43 -2.00
CA GLY A 194 9.94 1.13 -2.19
C GLY A 194 11.31 1.30 -2.85
N ASP A 195 11.48 0.59 -3.96
CA ASP A 195 12.69 0.60 -4.79
C ASP A 195 12.61 1.64 -5.92
N ILE A 196 13.76 1.97 -6.52
CA ILE A 196 13.88 2.88 -7.67
C ILE A 196 14.61 2.15 -8.81
N VAL A 197 13.86 1.77 -9.84
CA VAL A 197 14.34 1.03 -11.01
C VAL A 197 14.77 2.02 -12.10
N LEU A 198 16.07 2.14 -12.34
CA LEU A 198 16.61 2.99 -13.40
C LEU A 198 16.36 2.38 -14.79
N GLN A 199 16.03 3.22 -15.77
CA GLN A 199 15.77 2.84 -17.17
C GLN A 199 16.76 3.53 -18.14
N GLY A 200 17.93 3.92 -17.64
CA GLY A 200 18.94 4.68 -18.39
C GLY A 200 18.37 6.03 -18.86
N GLU A 201 18.63 6.37 -20.12
CA GLU A 201 18.18 7.62 -20.75
C GLU A 201 16.66 7.85 -20.71
N LYS A 202 15.85 6.79 -20.54
CA LYS A 202 14.38 6.88 -20.43
C LYS A 202 13.92 7.42 -19.07
N GLY A 203 14.81 7.50 -18.09
CA GLY A 203 14.53 7.93 -16.72
C GLY A 203 14.48 6.75 -15.75
N GLY A 204 13.39 6.64 -14.98
CA GLY A 204 13.24 5.59 -13.98
C GLY A 204 11.79 5.25 -13.65
N GLN A 205 11.62 4.27 -12.76
CA GLN A 205 10.34 3.92 -12.15
C GLN A 205 10.51 3.81 -10.64
N VAL A 206 9.58 4.38 -9.90
CA VAL A 206 9.59 4.49 -8.44
C VAL A 206 8.38 3.77 -7.88
N LEU A 207 8.60 2.88 -6.91
CA LEU A 207 7.54 2.19 -6.19
C LEU A 207 7.13 3.04 -4.97
N ILE A 208 5.84 3.25 -4.75
CA ILE A 208 5.30 4.13 -3.71
C ILE A 208 3.97 3.60 -3.14
N VAL A 209 3.60 4.03 -1.94
CA VAL A 209 2.26 3.82 -1.39
C VAL A 209 1.22 4.51 -2.30
N PRO A 210 0.11 3.85 -2.69
CA PRO A 210 -0.88 4.43 -3.60
C PRO A 210 -1.42 5.80 -3.16
N GLU A 211 -1.60 6.00 -1.85
CA GLU A 211 -2.07 7.24 -1.22
C GLU A 211 -1.22 8.48 -1.55
N LEU A 212 0.07 8.31 -1.86
CA LEU A 212 1.00 9.40 -2.18
C LEU A 212 1.34 9.47 -3.67
N ALA A 213 0.77 8.61 -4.51
CA ALA A 213 1.10 8.56 -5.93
C ALA A 213 0.70 9.87 -6.65
N ASP A 214 -0.55 10.29 -6.49
CA ASP A 214 -1.06 11.53 -7.12
C ASP A 214 -0.37 12.79 -6.55
N PHE A 215 -0.04 12.79 -5.25
CA PHE A 215 0.73 13.87 -4.62
C PHE A 215 2.16 13.97 -5.18
N LEU A 216 2.84 12.84 -5.40
CA LEU A 216 4.16 12.85 -6.02
C LEU A 216 4.07 13.34 -7.47
N ILE A 217 3.01 12.96 -8.19
CA ILE A 217 2.77 13.39 -9.58
C ILE A 217 2.52 14.91 -9.67
N SER A 218 1.80 15.51 -8.74
CA SER A 218 1.60 16.97 -8.73
C SER A 218 2.82 17.77 -8.29
N THR A 219 3.69 17.18 -7.46
CA THR A 219 4.75 17.91 -6.74
C THR A 219 6.13 17.77 -7.38
N LEU A 220 6.46 16.59 -7.94
CA LEU A 220 7.78 16.32 -8.53
C LEU A 220 7.88 16.91 -9.94
N ASN A 221 8.09 18.23 -9.98
CA ASN A 221 8.20 19.02 -11.21
C ASN A 221 9.63 19.03 -11.80
N LYS A 222 10.64 18.58 -11.03
CA LYS A 222 12.05 18.53 -11.45
C LYS A 222 12.81 17.45 -10.65
N VAL A 223 13.64 16.65 -11.34
CA VAL A 223 14.76 15.93 -10.72
C VAL A 223 16.01 16.81 -10.83
N VAL A 224 16.79 16.90 -9.77
CA VAL A 224 18.05 17.65 -9.74
C VAL A 224 19.19 16.65 -9.65
N LEU A 225 20.13 16.74 -10.59
CA LEU A 225 21.39 16.01 -10.57
C LEU A 225 22.22 16.56 -9.40
N LEU A 226 22.46 15.72 -8.38
CA LEU A 226 23.42 15.95 -7.32
C LEU A 226 24.80 15.66 -7.90
N GLY A 227 25.32 16.65 -8.62
CA GLY A 227 26.48 16.53 -9.49
C GLY A 227 27.64 15.80 -8.84
N GLN A 228 28.17 14.79 -9.55
CA GLN A 228 29.41 14.14 -9.15
C GLN A 228 30.48 15.22 -9.05
N SER A 229 31.16 15.30 -7.91
CA SER A 229 32.28 16.22 -7.71
C SER A 229 33.43 15.80 -8.63
N SER A 230 33.46 16.34 -9.84
CA SER A 230 34.56 16.20 -10.78
C SER A 230 35.80 16.82 -10.17
N ALA A 231 36.62 16.00 -9.51
CA ALA A 231 37.93 16.41 -9.03
C ALA A 231 38.74 16.91 -10.24
N PRO A 232 39.35 18.12 -10.17
CA PRO A 232 40.24 18.57 -11.22
C PRO A 232 41.45 17.62 -11.33
N SER A 233 41.91 17.42 -12.55
CA SER A 233 43.02 16.54 -12.96
C SER A 233 44.38 16.96 -12.38
#